data_AF-A0A953QNA9-F1
#
_entry.id   AF-A0A953QNA9-F1
#
_cell.length_a   1.000
_cell.length_b   1.000
_cell.length_c   1.000
_cell.angle_alpha   90.00
_cell.angle_beta   90.00
_cell.angle_gamma   90.00
#
_symmetry.space_group_name_H-M   'P 1'
#
loop_
_entity.id
_entity.type
_entity.pdbx_description
1 polymer ?
#
loop_
_entity_poly.entity_id
_entity_poly.type
_entity_poly.pdbx_seq_one_letter_code
_entity_poly.pdbx_strand_id
1 'polypeptide(L)'
;MRLILGTDVLQSSNRHMRISRGDVVTASTKASRDLYVPRNLDLLIHEREDALYRPAKIWSWQFHNATVQIAEQLHEALFRCPSYLGAMELDFSEALHLRCFRNSLPEAYRVMGRRCWLFYHMGESWAVDTATREIFEQYGFVVDTEDLGARRTVFDNYDGLEHFRRVADFNSVFARIEGLDVDRVSDLALLLEEIHPKLFDALASAARTIERAETAEDLAQAALSGRRLLERIADYLYPPRNGKRRGRDVGPDKYKNRLWAYIEDTLAETGLEDSSILPRLGKEADRLVDLFNSGLHHDPGREKVEGAFRDLVIWLTKAIQISPTHARKAYLAYENDIGQFMRRIVDSKL
;
A
#
# COMPACT_ATOMS: atom_id res chain seq x y z
N MET A 1 -15.33 17.12 5.49
CA MET A 1 -15.37 16.65 4.09
C MET A 1 -15.33 17.82 3.12
N ARG A 2 -16.42 18.60 2.96
CA ARG A 2 -16.47 19.76 2.03
C ARG A 2 -15.28 20.71 2.17
N LEU A 3 -14.88 21.02 3.41
CA LEU A 3 -13.70 21.86 3.68
C LEU A 3 -12.41 21.30 3.07
N ILE A 4 -12.18 19.98 3.16
CA ILE A 4 -10.98 19.32 2.64
C ILE A 4 -11.06 19.25 1.11
N LEU A 5 -12.19 18.81 0.56
CA LEU A 5 -12.36 18.68 -0.89
C LEU A 5 -12.31 20.04 -1.59
N GLY A 6 -12.75 21.11 -0.93
CA GLY A 6 -12.70 22.47 -1.47
C GLY A 6 -11.31 23.09 -1.55
N THR A 7 -10.26 22.42 -1.03
CA THR A 7 -8.88 22.91 -1.12
C THR A 7 -8.21 22.64 -2.47
N ASP A 8 -8.78 21.75 -3.29
CA ASP A 8 -8.20 21.24 -4.55
C ASP A 8 -6.85 20.50 -4.40
N VAL A 9 -6.36 20.31 -3.17
CA VAL A 9 -5.07 19.64 -2.89
C VAL A 9 -5.13 18.16 -3.26
N LEU A 10 -6.21 17.46 -2.92
CA LEU A 10 -6.35 16.03 -3.24
C LEU A 10 -6.49 15.81 -4.75
N GLN A 11 -7.25 16.67 -5.43
CA GLN A 11 -7.50 16.63 -6.86
C GLN A 11 -6.24 16.88 -7.69
N SER A 12 -5.39 17.79 -7.23
CA SER A 12 -4.12 18.13 -7.87
C SER A 12 -3.01 17.11 -7.53
N SER A 13 -3.17 16.35 -6.44
CA SER A 13 -2.23 15.29 -6.09
C SER A 13 -2.36 14.10 -7.05
N ASN A 14 -1.28 13.70 -7.72
CA ASN A 14 -1.23 12.42 -8.44
C ASN A 14 -0.74 11.27 -7.53
N ARG A 15 -0.89 11.43 -6.22
CA ARG A 15 -0.48 10.45 -5.22
C ARG A 15 -1.65 9.51 -4.98
N HIS A 16 -1.34 8.22 -4.94
CA HIS A 16 -2.31 7.22 -4.55
C HIS A 16 -2.46 7.21 -3.03
N MET A 17 -3.63 7.59 -2.54
CA MET A 17 -3.90 7.69 -1.11
C MET A 17 -5.16 6.93 -0.73
N ARG A 18 -5.14 6.35 0.48
CA ARG A 18 -6.34 5.83 1.12
C ARG A 18 -6.74 6.74 2.26
N ILE A 19 -8.03 6.86 2.48
CA ILE A 19 -8.58 7.76 3.48
C ILE A 19 -9.47 6.95 4.41
N SER A 20 -9.10 6.94 5.68
CA SER A 20 -9.99 6.57 6.77
C SER A 20 -10.54 7.83 7.42
N ARG A 21 -11.78 7.79 7.90
CA ARG A 21 -12.37 8.92 8.60
C ARG A 21 -13.30 8.45 9.71
N GLY A 22 -13.43 9.27 10.74
CA GLY A 22 -14.31 8.95 11.85
C GLY A 22 -13.88 9.66 13.10
N ASP A 23 -14.45 9.19 14.21
CA ASP A 23 -14.21 9.77 15.51
C ASP A 23 -13.06 9.06 16.22
N VAL A 24 -12.05 9.83 16.62
CA VAL A 24 -11.02 9.38 17.55
C VAL A 24 -11.42 9.83 18.94
N VAL A 25 -11.57 8.86 19.84
CA VAL A 25 -12.05 9.09 21.21
C VAL A 25 -10.92 8.81 22.18
N THR A 26 -10.62 9.78 23.03
CA THR A 26 -9.65 9.63 24.12
C THR A 26 -10.36 9.60 25.46
N ALA A 27 -10.04 8.59 26.29
CA ALA A 27 -10.72 8.38 27.57
C ALA A 27 -10.18 9.27 28.71
N SER A 28 -9.01 9.89 28.54
CA SER A 28 -8.38 10.74 29.56
C SER A 28 -7.45 11.78 28.93
N THR A 29 -7.13 12.84 29.67
CA THR A 29 -6.12 13.82 29.27
C THR A 29 -4.75 13.19 29.06
N LYS A 30 -4.35 12.25 29.92
CA LYS A 30 -3.10 11.51 29.75
C LYS A 30 -3.08 10.74 28.42
N ALA A 31 -4.13 9.95 28.17
CA ALA A 31 -4.25 9.20 26.91
C ALA A 31 -4.26 10.12 25.68
N SER A 32 -4.84 11.31 25.79
CA SER A 32 -4.83 12.30 24.71
C SER A 32 -3.43 12.85 24.46
N ARG A 33 -2.70 13.19 25.52
CA ARG A 33 -1.31 13.67 25.42
C ARG A 33 -0.37 12.60 24.87
N ASP A 34 -0.58 11.34 25.23
CA ASP A 34 0.22 10.22 24.71
C ASP A 34 -0.14 9.87 23.26
N LEU A 35 -1.36 10.19 22.81
CA LEU A 35 -1.85 9.89 21.46
C LEU A 35 -1.47 10.98 20.44
N TYR A 36 -1.53 12.26 20.82
CA TYR A 36 -1.22 13.39 19.93
C TYR A 36 0.24 13.83 20.11
N VAL A 37 1.17 12.87 19.92
CA VAL A 37 2.62 13.12 19.94
C VAL A 37 3.17 12.91 18.53
N PRO A 38 3.38 14.00 17.76
CA PRO A 38 3.96 13.92 16.44
C PRO A 38 5.41 13.43 16.48
N ARG A 39 5.86 12.77 15.40
CA ARG A 39 7.23 12.26 15.25
C ARG A 39 8.02 13.11 14.26
N ASN A 40 7.73 12.98 12.96
CA ASN A 40 8.46 13.71 11.92
C ASN A 40 7.68 14.92 11.41
N LEU A 41 6.35 14.91 11.48
CA LEU A 41 5.50 16.02 11.08
C LEU A 41 4.60 16.46 12.24
N ASP A 42 4.86 17.67 12.74
CA ASP A 42 4.02 18.37 13.71
C ASP A 42 3.45 19.64 13.09
N LEU A 43 2.17 19.59 12.74
CA LEU A 43 1.38 20.74 12.31
C LEU A 43 0.16 20.91 13.21
N LEU A 44 0.25 20.48 14.48
CA LEU A 44 -0.79 20.69 15.47
C LEU A 44 -0.83 22.18 15.84
N ILE A 45 -2.03 22.73 15.97
CA ILE A 45 -2.19 24.15 16.28
C ILE A 45 -2.12 24.33 17.79
N HIS A 46 -0.96 24.74 18.31
CA HIS A 46 -0.70 24.90 19.75
C HIS A 46 -1.75 25.78 20.46
N GLU A 47 -2.23 26.85 19.83
CA GLU A 47 -3.28 27.72 20.39
C GLU A 47 -4.63 27.00 20.63
N ARG A 48 -4.82 25.82 20.02
CA ARG A 48 -6.03 25.00 20.08
C ARG A 48 -5.81 23.66 20.81
N GLU A 49 -4.64 23.46 21.42
CA GLU A 49 -4.25 22.23 22.12
C GLU A 49 -5.16 21.84 23.27
N ASP A 50 -5.76 22.82 23.94
CA ASP A 50 -6.74 22.56 25.00
C ASP A 50 -7.92 21.72 24.50
N ALA A 51 -8.25 21.81 23.22
CA ALA A 51 -9.27 20.97 22.58
C ALA A 51 -8.74 19.57 22.23
N LEU A 52 -7.42 19.40 22.04
CA LEU A 52 -6.76 18.11 21.78
C LEU A 52 -6.55 17.29 23.06
N TYR A 53 -6.20 17.94 24.18
CA TYR A 53 -5.77 17.25 25.39
C TYR A 53 -6.86 17.03 26.45
N ARG A 54 -8.09 17.44 26.17
CA ARG A 54 -9.25 17.05 27.00
C ARG A 54 -9.85 15.75 26.44
N PRO A 55 -10.49 14.91 27.27
CA PRO A 55 -11.28 13.79 26.79
C PRO A 55 -12.30 14.31 25.78
N ALA A 56 -12.08 14.00 24.52
CA ALA A 56 -12.80 14.61 23.42
C ALA A 56 -13.03 13.58 22.32
N LYS A 57 -14.08 13.87 21.56
CA LYS A 57 -14.42 13.16 20.34
C LYS A 57 -13.94 14.02 19.18
N ILE A 58 -12.82 13.64 18.58
CA ILE A 58 -12.18 14.42 17.52
C ILE A 58 -12.43 13.73 16.19
N TRP A 59 -13.18 14.40 15.30
CA TRP A 59 -13.40 13.92 13.95
C TRP A 59 -12.10 14.04 13.14
N SER A 60 -11.55 12.91 12.74
CA SER A 60 -10.25 12.82 12.08
C SER A 60 -10.38 12.31 10.64
N TRP A 61 -9.48 12.78 9.78
CA TRP A 61 -9.20 12.21 8.47
C TRP A 61 -7.77 11.70 8.47
N GLN A 62 -7.62 10.39 8.27
CA GLN A 62 -6.35 9.71 8.20
C GLN A 62 -6.04 9.44 6.72
N PHE A 63 -4.95 10.03 6.23
CA PHE A 63 -4.47 9.82 4.87
C PHE A 63 -3.31 8.83 4.90
N HIS A 64 -3.52 7.62 4.36
CA HIS A 64 -2.42 6.69 4.11
C HIS A 64 -1.70 7.10 2.84
N ASN A 65 -0.36 7.14 2.91
CA ASN A 65 0.53 7.43 1.79
C ASN A 65 0.48 8.87 1.25
N ALA A 66 0.06 9.83 2.09
CA ALA A 66 0.23 11.25 1.82
C ALA A 66 1.70 11.66 2.01
N THR A 67 2.20 12.56 1.15
CA THR A 67 3.52 13.16 1.32
C THR A 67 3.45 14.33 2.31
N VAL A 68 4.61 14.73 2.85
CA VAL A 68 4.72 15.92 3.71
C VAL A 68 4.16 17.16 3.01
N GLN A 69 4.49 17.33 1.73
CA GLN A 69 3.99 18.45 0.91
C GLN A 69 2.45 18.49 0.84
N ILE A 70 1.79 17.34 0.64
CA ILE A 70 0.32 17.27 0.62
C ILE A 70 -0.26 17.66 1.99
N ALA A 71 0.37 17.19 3.07
CA ALA A 71 -0.06 17.52 4.42
C ALA A 71 0.10 19.02 4.74
N GLU A 72 1.21 19.63 4.35
CA GLU A 72 1.47 21.07 4.49
C GLU A 72 0.46 21.92 3.69
N GLN A 73 0.22 21.56 2.43
CA GLN A 73 -0.77 22.26 1.59
C GLN A 73 -2.19 22.18 2.16
N LEU A 74 -2.60 21.02 2.65
CA LEU A 74 -3.87 20.85 3.35
C LEU A 74 -3.92 21.68 4.64
N HIS A 75 -2.82 21.68 5.41
CA HIS A 75 -2.73 22.44 6.64
C HIS A 75 -2.88 23.94 6.39
N GLU A 76 -2.14 24.51 5.44
CA GLU A 76 -2.22 25.92 5.07
C GLU A 76 -3.63 26.32 4.64
N ALA A 77 -4.28 25.50 3.81
CA ALA A 77 -5.63 25.75 3.34
C ALA A 77 -6.69 25.68 4.46
N LEU A 78 -6.46 24.84 5.48
CA LEU A 78 -7.40 24.62 6.59
C LEU A 78 -7.08 25.44 7.84
N PHE A 79 -5.90 26.04 7.94
CA PHE A 79 -5.40 26.74 9.14
C PHE A 79 -6.40 27.77 9.71
N ARG A 80 -7.04 28.53 8.81
CA ARG A 80 -8.01 29.57 9.17
C ARG A 80 -9.37 29.01 9.63
N CYS A 81 -9.64 27.72 9.44
CA CYS A 81 -10.89 27.12 9.87
C CYS A 81 -10.87 26.92 11.40
N PRO A 82 -11.79 27.51 12.17
CA PRO A 82 -11.74 27.44 13.64
C PRO A 82 -11.84 26.02 14.22
N SER A 83 -12.53 25.10 13.51
CA SER A 83 -12.71 23.72 13.94
C SER A 83 -11.55 22.79 13.56
N TYR A 84 -10.55 23.28 12.82
CA TYR A 84 -9.38 22.49 12.45
C TYR A 84 -8.35 22.52 13.58
N LEU A 85 -7.85 21.35 14.00
CA LEU A 85 -6.91 21.24 15.12
C LEU A 85 -5.45 21.09 14.68
N GLY A 86 -5.22 20.92 13.37
CA GLY A 86 -3.90 20.68 12.79
C GLY A 86 -3.78 19.30 12.13
N ALA A 87 -2.55 18.95 11.77
CA ALA A 87 -2.19 17.65 11.21
C ALA A 87 -0.94 17.10 11.91
N MET A 88 -0.81 15.78 11.93
CA MET A 88 0.40 15.12 12.42
C MET A 88 0.63 13.84 11.65
N GLU A 89 1.88 13.41 11.60
CA GLU A 89 2.22 12.06 11.14
C GLU A 89 1.70 11.00 12.13
N LEU A 90 1.26 9.87 11.59
CA LEU A 90 0.87 8.70 12.37
C LEU A 90 1.86 7.58 12.15
N ASP A 91 2.40 7.05 13.24
CA ASP A 91 3.29 5.89 13.24
C ASP A 91 2.56 4.64 13.76
N PHE A 92 2.20 3.71 12.89
CA PHE A 92 1.50 2.47 13.29
C PHE A 92 2.40 1.40 13.89
N SER A 93 3.71 1.61 13.97
CA SER A 93 4.59 0.80 14.80
C SER A 93 4.37 1.08 16.30
N GLU A 94 3.66 2.16 16.62
CA GLU A 94 3.19 2.53 17.95
C GLU A 94 1.75 2.07 18.20
N ALA A 95 1.54 1.43 19.37
CA ALA A 95 0.29 0.76 19.67
C ALA A 95 -0.92 1.73 19.80
N LEU A 96 -0.71 2.95 20.30
CA LEU A 96 -1.78 3.93 20.45
C LEU A 96 -2.25 4.46 19.09
N HIS A 97 -1.33 4.84 18.21
CA HIS A 97 -1.67 5.28 16.85
C HIS A 97 -2.39 4.17 16.07
N LEU A 98 -1.87 2.95 16.13
CA LEU A 98 -2.50 1.78 15.52
C LEU A 98 -3.92 1.61 16.03
N ARG A 99 -4.11 1.52 17.34
CA ARG A 99 -5.43 1.26 17.93
C ARG A 99 -6.43 2.38 17.66
N CYS A 100 -6.04 3.63 17.88
CA CYS A 100 -6.95 4.77 17.88
C CYS A 100 -7.23 5.34 16.49
N PHE A 101 -6.28 5.22 15.55
CA PHE A 101 -6.49 5.70 14.18
C PHE A 101 -6.74 4.54 13.24
N ARG A 102 -5.76 3.66 13.04
CA ARG A 102 -5.89 2.55 12.10
C ARG A 102 -7.10 1.69 12.50
N ASN A 103 -7.08 0.99 13.61
CA ASN A 103 -8.09 -0.03 13.95
C ASN A 103 -9.48 0.52 14.31
N SER A 104 -9.59 1.81 14.64
CA SER A 104 -10.87 2.43 15.02
C SER A 104 -11.52 3.21 13.87
N LEU A 105 -10.75 3.75 12.92
CA LEU A 105 -11.31 4.52 11.82
C LEU A 105 -11.62 3.59 10.63
N PRO A 106 -12.89 3.58 10.15
CA PRO A 106 -13.24 2.83 8.95
C PRO A 106 -12.55 3.44 7.73
N GLU A 107 -12.05 2.55 6.86
CA GLU A 107 -11.56 2.96 5.54
C GLU A 107 -12.75 3.36 4.68
N ALA A 108 -12.71 4.58 4.15
CA ALA A 108 -13.84 5.14 3.42
C ALA A 108 -13.54 5.28 1.92
N TYR A 109 -12.35 5.78 1.57
CA TYR A 109 -12.05 6.20 0.19
C TYR A 109 -10.65 5.82 -0.26
N ARG A 110 -10.51 5.72 -1.57
CA ARG A 110 -9.25 5.90 -2.28
C ARG A 110 -9.33 7.16 -3.12
N VAL A 111 -8.25 7.92 -3.18
CA VAL A 111 -8.13 9.06 -4.10
C VAL A 111 -6.83 8.99 -4.88
N MET A 112 -6.88 9.39 -6.15
CA MET A 112 -5.72 9.56 -7.02
C MET A 112 -6.07 10.58 -8.11
N GLY A 113 -5.49 11.78 -8.01
CA GLY A 113 -5.90 12.91 -8.83
C GLY A 113 -7.41 13.17 -8.70
N ARG A 114 -8.09 13.29 -9.84
CA ARG A 114 -9.55 13.47 -9.90
C ARG A 114 -10.34 12.16 -9.86
N ARG A 115 -9.73 11.02 -9.55
CA ARG A 115 -10.48 9.77 -9.34
C ARG A 115 -10.64 9.47 -7.87
N CYS A 116 -11.83 9.04 -7.49
CA CYS A 116 -12.17 8.59 -6.15
C CYS A 116 -12.85 7.22 -6.23
N TRP A 117 -12.49 6.31 -5.34
CA TRP A 117 -13.20 5.04 -5.18
C TRP A 117 -13.81 5.00 -3.79
N LEU A 118 -15.12 4.80 -3.72
CA LEU A 118 -15.82 4.57 -2.47
C LEU A 118 -15.71 3.10 -2.09
N PHE A 119 -15.20 2.83 -0.89
CA PHE A 119 -14.99 1.47 -0.42
C PHE A 119 -16.28 0.81 0.05
N TYR A 120 -16.38 -0.47 -0.23
CA TYR A 120 -17.33 -1.39 0.40
C TYR A 120 -16.62 -2.71 0.70
N HIS A 121 -17.25 -3.61 1.45
CA HIS A 121 -16.68 -4.89 1.85
C HIS A 121 -17.54 -6.05 1.39
N MET A 122 -16.92 -7.22 1.22
CA MET A 122 -17.60 -8.51 1.08
C MET A 122 -18.69 -8.53 -0.01
N GLY A 123 -18.51 -7.79 -1.10
CA GLY A 123 -19.47 -7.74 -2.21
C GLY A 123 -20.70 -6.86 -1.97
N GLU A 124 -20.79 -6.17 -0.82
CA GLU A 124 -21.92 -5.31 -0.42
C GLU A 124 -21.92 -3.95 -1.13
N SER A 125 -21.87 -3.96 -2.46
CA SER A 125 -21.83 -2.74 -3.29
C SER A 125 -23.03 -1.80 -3.09
N TRP A 126 -24.17 -2.32 -2.63
CA TRP A 126 -25.38 -1.55 -2.30
C TRP A 126 -25.22 -0.67 -1.05
N ALA A 127 -24.21 -0.92 -0.21
CA ALA A 127 -23.97 -0.15 1.01
C ALA A 127 -23.23 1.18 0.76
N VAL A 128 -22.87 1.48 -0.50
CA VAL A 128 -22.17 2.71 -0.85
C VAL A 128 -23.09 3.92 -0.70
N ASP A 129 -22.65 4.90 0.08
CA ASP A 129 -23.39 6.14 0.37
C ASP A 129 -23.46 7.07 -0.85
N THR A 130 -24.65 7.17 -1.45
CA THR A 130 -24.94 8.06 -2.58
C THR A 130 -24.68 9.53 -2.25
N ALA A 131 -24.94 10.00 -1.03
CA ALA A 131 -24.71 11.39 -0.67
C ALA A 131 -23.21 11.72 -0.65
N THR A 132 -22.38 10.76 -0.22
CA THR A 132 -20.92 10.89 -0.31
C THR A 132 -20.45 10.95 -1.76
N ARG A 133 -21.01 10.12 -2.66
CA ARG A 133 -20.72 10.16 -4.10
C ARG A 133 -20.99 11.55 -4.68
N GLU A 134 -22.19 12.08 -4.46
CA GLU A 134 -22.61 13.40 -4.94
C GLU A 134 -21.67 14.52 -4.47
N ILE A 135 -21.21 14.46 -3.21
CA ILE A 135 -20.25 15.43 -2.69
C ILE A 135 -18.94 15.34 -3.46
N PHE A 136 -18.35 14.15 -3.67
CA PHE A 136 -17.10 14.03 -4.42
C PHE A 136 -17.25 14.52 -5.88
N GLU A 137 -18.34 14.15 -6.55
CA GLU A 137 -18.63 14.60 -7.92
C GLU A 137 -18.77 16.13 -8.00
N GLN A 138 -19.40 16.76 -6.99
CA GLN A 138 -19.50 18.23 -6.90
C GLN A 138 -18.13 18.92 -6.84
N TYR A 139 -17.12 18.28 -6.26
CA TYR A 139 -15.73 18.80 -6.20
C TYR A 139 -14.84 18.29 -7.33
N GLY A 140 -15.44 17.80 -8.43
CA GLY A 140 -14.75 17.48 -9.67
C GLY A 140 -14.10 16.09 -9.72
N PHE A 141 -14.47 15.19 -8.81
CA PHE A 141 -14.02 13.81 -8.87
C PHE A 141 -14.89 12.94 -9.79
N VAL A 142 -14.27 12.00 -10.48
CA VAL A 142 -14.91 10.84 -11.08
C VAL A 142 -14.97 9.76 -10.01
N VAL A 143 -16.19 9.34 -9.64
CA VAL A 143 -16.41 8.44 -8.49
C VAL A 143 -16.82 7.04 -8.94
N ASP A 144 -15.95 6.09 -8.62
CA ASP A 144 -16.15 4.65 -8.76
C ASP A 144 -16.36 4.00 -7.39
N THR A 145 -16.57 2.68 -7.38
CA THR A 145 -16.63 1.88 -6.15
C THR A 145 -15.54 0.82 -6.16
N GLU A 146 -15.10 0.38 -4.98
CA GLU A 146 -14.06 -0.65 -4.83
C GLU A 146 -14.40 -1.59 -3.67
N ASP A 147 -14.41 -2.90 -3.96
CA ASP A 147 -14.53 -3.95 -2.96
C ASP A 147 -13.18 -4.18 -2.25
N LEU A 148 -13.16 -3.99 -0.94
CA LEU A 148 -12.02 -4.33 -0.09
C LEU A 148 -11.97 -5.81 0.28
N GLY A 149 -13.00 -6.58 -0.09
CA GLY A 149 -13.13 -7.99 0.22
C GLY A 149 -13.09 -8.21 1.72
N ALA A 150 -12.20 -9.10 2.16
CA ALA A 150 -12.04 -9.45 3.56
C ALA A 150 -10.97 -8.62 4.31
N ARG A 151 -10.40 -7.59 3.68
CA ARG A 151 -9.47 -6.67 4.33
C ARG A 151 -10.16 -5.93 5.48
N ARG A 152 -9.43 -5.76 6.60
CA ARG A 152 -9.89 -5.14 7.86
C ARG A 152 -11.11 -5.79 8.50
N THR A 153 -11.38 -7.04 8.14
CA THR A 153 -12.39 -7.86 8.80
C THR A 153 -11.72 -8.79 9.81
N VAL A 154 -12.50 -9.67 10.44
CA VAL A 154 -11.99 -10.75 11.30
C VAL A 154 -11.06 -11.73 10.57
N PHE A 155 -11.04 -11.72 9.24
CA PHE A 155 -10.13 -12.55 8.43
C PHE A 155 -8.80 -11.85 8.13
N ASP A 156 -8.65 -10.57 8.46
CA ASP A 156 -7.43 -9.82 8.19
C ASP A 156 -6.41 -9.96 9.32
N ASN A 157 -5.54 -10.95 9.17
CA ASN A 157 -4.46 -11.24 10.12
C ASN A 157 -3.23 -10.31 9.98
N TYR A 158 -3.30 -9.29 9.12
CA TYR A 158 -2.17 -8.39 8.83
C TYR A 158 -2.37 -6.97 9.39
N ASP A 159 -3.50 -6.67 10.07
CA ASP A 159 -3.77 -5.34 10.67
C ASP A 159 -3.29 -5.25 12.14
N GLY A 160 -2.06 -5.72 12.40
CA GLY A 160 -1.49 -5.88 13.74
C GLY A 160 -0.16 -5.15 13.96
N LEU A 161 0.21 -4.96 15.23
CA LEU A 161 1.42 -4.20 15.62
C LEU A 161 2.71 -4.80 15.07
N GLU A 162 2.83 -6.13 15.07
CA GLU A 162 3.99 -6.81 14.51
C GLU A 162 4.13 -6.54 13.01
N HIS A 163 3.01 -6.52 12.28
CA HIS A 163 3.00 -6.21 10.86
C HIS A 163 3.49 -4.78 10.59
N PHE A 164 2.93 -3.78 11.28
CA PHE A 164 3.33 -2.38 11.06
C PHE A 164 4.76 -2.07 11.54
N ARG A 165 5.29 -2.80 12.51
CA ARG A 165 6.73 -2.75 12.83
C ARG A 165 7.59 -3.27 11.68
N ARG A 166 7.17 -4.36 11.01
CA ARG A 166 7.86 -4.83 9.79
C ARG A 166 7.78 -3.81 8.66
N VAL A 167 6.67 -3.09 8.52
CA VAL A 167 6.52 -1.97 7.56
C VAL A 167 7.49 -0.84 7.87
N ALA A 168 7.57 -0.41 9.13
CA ALA A 168 8.50 0.63 9.55
C ALA A 168 9.98 0.22 9.33
N ASP A 169 10.34 -1.01 9.71
CA ASP A 169 11.68 -1.58 9.47
C ASP A 169 12.01 -1.57 7.97
N PHE A 170 11.10 -2.07 7.14
CA PHE A 170 11.25 -2.09 5.68
C PHE A 170 11.51 -0.69 5.12
N ASN A 171 10.69 0.29 5.50
CA ASN A 171 10.84 1.67 5.06
C ASN A 171 12.22 2.23 5.45
N SER A 172 12.67 1.98 6.68
CA SER A 172 13.97 2.46 7.18
C SER A 172 15.18 1.84 6.45
N VAL A 173 15.08 0.58 6.04
CA VAL A 173 16.15 -0.12 5.31
C VAL A 173 16.20 0.35 3.86
N PHE A 174 15.07 0.31 3.16
CA PHE A 174 15.04 0.60 1.73
C PHE A 174 15.22 2.08 1.43
N ALA A 175 14.81 2.99 2.32
CA ALA A 175 15.06 4.42 2.14
C ALA A 175 16.55 4.80 2.23
N ARG A 176 17.42 3.91 2.75
CA ARG A 176 18.88 4.10 2.75
C ARG A 176 19.55 3.66 1.45
N ILE A 177 18.86 2.93 0.58
CA ILE A 177 19.40 2.49 -0.71
C ILE A 177 19.45 3.69 -1.65
N GLU A 178 20.61 3.93 -2.26
CA GLU A 178 20.81 5.05 -3.17
C GLU A 178 19.79 5.06 -4.32
N GLY A 179 19.12 6.19 -4.55
CA GLY A 179 18.11 6.36 -5.60
C GLY A 179 16.68 5.98 -5.19
N LEU A 180 16.49 5.51 -3.95
CA LEU A 180 15.18 5.44 -3.30
C LEU A 180 15.02 6.59 -2.29
N ASP A 181 13.79 7.04 -2.12
CA ASP A 181 13.39 8.00 -1.10
C ASP A 181 12.24 7.41 -0.28
N VAL A 182 11.95 8.02 0.87
CA VAL A 182 10.90 7.56 1.80
C VAL A 182 9.55 7.45 1.12
N ASP A 183 9.24 8.39 0.21
CA ASP A 183 7.97 8.43 -0.51
C ASP A 183 7.82 7.24 -1.47
N ARG A 184 8.84 6.91 -2.27
CA ARG A 184 8.83 5.75 -3.19
C ARG A 184 8.72 4.44 -2.45
N VAL A 185 9.44 4.30 -1.34
CA VAL A 185 9.44 3.07 -0.54
C VAL A 185 8.09 2.88 0.14
N SER A 186 7.53 3.94 0.72
CA SER A 186 6.20 3.92 1.35
C SER A 186 5.09 3.66 0.32
N ASP A 187 5.23 4.17 -0.91
CA ASP A 187 4.29 3.89 -2.00
C ASP A 187 4.26 2.41 -2.34
N LEU A 188 5.43 1.79 -2.50
CA LEU A 188 5.52 0.37 -2.77
C LEU A 188 4.99 -0.46 -1.59
N ALA A 189 5.31 -0.09 -0.35
CA ALA A 189 4.79 -0.78 0.83
C ALA A 189 3.25 -0.82 0.79
N LEU A 190 2.61 0.34 0.58
CA LEU A 190 1.15 0.42 0.47
C LEU A 190 0.63 -0.44 -0.70
N LEU A 191 1.24 -0.35 -1.89
CA LEU A 191 0.81 -1.11 -3.06
C LEU A 191 0.91 -2.62 -2.83
N LEU A 192 1.97 -3.11 -2.17
CA LEU A 192 2.16 -4.52 -1.87
C LEU A 192 1.19 -5.03 -0.81
N GLU A 193 0.94 -4.24 0.23
CA GLU A 193 -0.09 -4.54 1.24
C GLU A 193 -1.49 -4.60 0.63
N GLU A 194 -1.76 -3.81 -0.41
CA GLU A 194 -3.03 -3.83 -1.14
C GLU A 194 -3.25 -5.05 -2.01
N ILE A 195 -2.21 -5.51 -2.71
CA ILE A 195 -2.36 -6.67 -3.57
C ILE A 195 -2.39 -7.95 -2.72
N HIS A 196 -1.39 -8.15 -1.88
CA HIS A 196 -1.33 -9.31 -0.99
C HIS A 196 -0.29 -9.08 0.12
N PRO A 197 -0.71 -9.07 1.40
CA PRO A 197 0.21 -8.88 2.53
C PRO A 197 1.41 -9.85 2.59
N LYS A 198 1.28 -11.08 2.09
CA LYS A 198 2.40 -12.05 2.01
C LYS A 198 3.47 -11.66 1.00
N LEU A 199 3.13 -10.87 -0.02
CA LEU A 199 4.12 -10.31 -0.95
C LEU A 199 4.93 -9.22 -0.25
N PHE A 200 4.26 -8.39 0.56
CA PHE A 200 4.94 -7.44 1.43
C PHE A 200 5.88 -8.17 2.41
N ASP A 201 5.42 -9.21 3.11
CA ASP A 201 6.24 -10.00 4.03
C ASP A 201 7.49 -10.58 3.36
N ALA A 202 7.36 -11.04 2.11
CA ALA A 202 8.49 -11.54 1.34
C ALA A 202 9.54 -10.45 1.04
N LEU A 203 9.08 -9.25 0.69
CA LEU A 203 9.96 -8.10 0.47
C LEU A 203 10.58 -7.58 1.77
N ALA A 204 9.80 -7.46 2.85
CA ALA A 204 10.31 -7.05 4.16
C ALA A 204 11.35 -8.05 4.71
N SER A 205 11.15 -9.35 4.45
CA SER A 205 12.16 -10.38 4.74
C SER A 205 13.45 -10.14 3.95
N ALA A 206 13.34 -9.84 2.65
CA ALA A 206 14.51 -9.51 1.83
C ALA A 206 15.24 -8.26 2.33
N ALA A 207 14.52 -7.24 2.80
CA ALA A 207 15.11 -6.04 3.43
C ALA A 207 16.01 -6.38 4.60
N ARG A 208 15.51 -7.21 5.53
CA ARG A 208 16.29 -7.66 6.69
C ARG A 208 17.51 -8.47 6.28
N THR A 209 17.41 -9.27 5.22
CA THR A 209 18.55 -10.03 4.69
C THR A 209 19.63 -9.09 4.15
N ILE A 210 19.26 -8.06 3.37
CA ILE A 210 20.19 -7.05 2.86
C ILE A 210 20.83 -6.27 4.00
N GLU A 211 20.05 -5.84 4.99
CA GLU A 211 20.54 -5.06 6.12
C GLU A 211 21.63 -5.81 6.89
N ARG A 212 21.41 -7.11 7.15
CA ARG A 212 22.32 -7.97 7.92
C ARG A 212 23.47 -8.56 7.11
N ALA A 213 23.53 -8.34 5.80
CA ALA A 213 24.50 -9.01 4.95
C ALA A 213 25.91 -8.46 5.14
N GLU A 214 26.82 -9.27 5.67
CA GLU A 214 28.22 -8.88 5.87
C GLU A 214 29.16 -9.59 4.89
N THR A 215 28.72 -10.75 4.38
CA THR A 215 29.53 -11.60 3.51
C THR A 215 28.93 -11.73 2.12
N ALA A 216 29.76 -12.18 1.19
CA ALA A 216 29.37 -12.61 -0.16
C ALA A 216 28.18 -13.59 -0.16
N GLU A 217 28.19 -14.53 0.77
CA GLU A 217 27.15 -15.54 0.93
C GLU A 217 25.83 -14.89 1.38
N ASP A 218 25.88 -13.98 2.35
CA ASP A 218 24.68 -13.26 2.80
C ASP A 218 24.06 -12.42 1.66
N LEU A 219 24.92 -11.80 0.84
CA LEU A 219 24.50 -11.03 -0.34
C LEU A 219 23.91 -11.94 -1.42
N ALA A 220 24.43 -13.15 -1.61
CA ALA A 220 23.82 -14.15 -2.48
C ALA A 220 22.44 -14.60 -1.94
N GLN A 221 22.28 -14.76 -0.63
CA GLN A 221 20.98 -15.07 0.00
C GLN A 221 19.97 -13.91 -0.15
N ALA A 222 20.43 -12.66 -0.08
CA ALA A 222 19.61 -11.50 -0.39
C ALA A 222 19.16 -11.52 -1.86
N ALA A 223 20.07 -11.80 -2.79
CA ALA A 223 19.72 -11.91 -4.21
C ALA A 223 18.72 -13.05 -4.49
N LEU A 224 18.88 -14.20 -3.82
CA LEU A 224 17.93 -15.31 -3.88
C LEU A 224 16.54 -14.90 -3.39
N SER A 225 16.46 -14.09 -2.34
CA SER A 225 15.20 -13.56 -1.82
C SER A 225 14.52 -12.64 -2.84
N GLY A 226 15.28 -11.79 -3.54
CA GLY A 226 14.76 -10.96 -4.64
C GLY A 226 14.20 -11.78 -5.80
N ARG A 227 14.89 -12.85 -6.21
CA ARG A 227 14.37 -13.79 -7.22
C ARG A 227 13.05 -14.44 -6.76
N ARG A 228 13.02 -14.99 -5.55
CA ARG A 228 11.81 -15.64 -4.99
C ARG A 228 10.64 -14.66 -4.90
N LEU A 229 10.92 -13.39 -4.63
CA LEU A 229 9.90 -12.34 -4.66
C LEU A 229 9.33 -12.15 -6.06
N LEU A 230 10.16 -12.06 -7.10
CA LEU A 230 9.69 -11.96 -8.50
C LEU A 230 8.84 -13.17 -8.91
N GLU A 231 9.22 -14.37 -8.50
CA GLU A 231 8.43 -15.60 -8.73
C GLU A 231 7.05 -15.51 -8.05
N ARG A 232 7.01 -15.12 -6.77
CA ARG A 232 5.75 -14.94 -6.02
C ARG A 232 4.86 -13.84 -6.60
N ILE A 233 5.46 -12.76 -7.06
CA ILE A 233 4.73 -11.66 -7.72
C ILE A 233 4.15 -12.14 -9.05
N ALA A 234 4.89 -12.94 -9.81
CA ALA A 234 4.35 -13.57 -11.02
C ALA A 234 3.21 -14.54 -10.71
N ASP A 235 3.35 -15.39 -9.69
CA ASP A 235 2.28 -16.29 -9.23
C ASP A 235 1.02 -15.53 -8.84
N TYR A 236 1.19 -14.41 -8.14
CA TYR A 236 0.07 -13.58 -7.73
C TYR A 236 -0.57 -12.85 -8.91
N LEU A 237 0.21 -12.10 -9.72
CA LEU A 237 -0.34 -11.28 -10.80
C LEU A 237 -0.91 -12.14 -11.92
N TYR A 238 -0.17 -13.16 -12.33
CA TYR A 238 -0.54 -14.07 -13.41
C TYR A 238 -0.26 -15.53 -13.01
N PRO A 239 -1.22 -16.18 -12.31
CA PRO A 239 -1.07 -17.55 -11.84
C PRO A 239 -0.68 -18.50 -12.98
N PRO A 240 0.11 -19.56 -12.70
CA PRO A 240 0.53 -20.50 -13.73
C PRO A 240 -0.67 -21.21 -14.34
N ARG A 241 -0.63 -21.41 -15.66
CA ARG A 241 -1.71 -22.05 -16.43
C ARG A 241 -1.12 -23.01 -17.46
N ASN A 242 -1.87 -24.05 -17.78
CA ASN A 242 -1.53 -24.94 -18.89
C ASN A 242 -1.78 -24.21 -20.22
N GLY A 243 -0.75 -24.12 -21.07
CA GLY A 243 -0.86 -23.55 -22.41
C GLY A 243 0.04 -22.34 -22.66
N LYS A 244 -0.18 -21.68 -23.79
CA LYS A 244 0.60 -20.51 -24.22
C LYS A 244 -0.25 -19.25 -24.22
N ARG A 245 0.33 -18.12 -23.80
CA ARG A 245 -0.23 -16.78 -24.04
C ARG A 245 0.57 -16.13 -25.17
N ARG A 246 -0.08 -15.84 -26.29
CA ARG A 246 0.53 -15.22 -27.49
C ARG A 246 1.87 -15.88 -27.89
N GLY A 247 1.89 -17.21 -27.87
CA GLY A 247 3.06 -18.01 -28.25
C GLY A 247 4.08 -18.28 -27.13
N ARG A 248 3.98 -17.62 -25.96
CA ARG A 248 4.86 -17.85 -24.81
C ARG A 248 4.24 -18.83 -23.82
N ASP A 249 5.02 -19.79 -23.35
CA ASP A 249 4.62 -20.72 -22.31
C ASP A 249 4.50 -20.01 -20.95
N VAL A 250 3.37 -20.19 -20.27
CA VAL A 250 3.03 -19.56 -18.98
C VAL A 250 2.84 -20.60 -17.88
N GLY A 251 3.53 -21.73 -17.99
CA GLY A 251 3.59 -22.75 -16.95
C GLY A 251 4.30 -22.31 -15.65
N PRO A 252 4.34 -23.20 -14.64
CA PRO A 252 4.89 -22.93 -13.31
C PRO A 252 6.31 -22.33 -13.34
N ASP A 253 7.22 -22.93 -14.09
CA ASP A 253 8.63 -22.52 -14.16
C ASP A 253 8.87 -21.28 -15.05
N LYS A 254 7.83 -20.74 -15.69
CA LYS A 254 7.93 -19.66 -16.68
C LYS A 254 7.52 -18.30 -16.12
N TYR A 255 7.93 -17.99 -14.89
CA TYR A 255 7.54 -16.74 -14.21
C TYR A 255 7.91 -15.47 -15.00
N LYS A 256 9.07 -15.43 -15.70
CA LYS A 256 9.40 -14.33 -16.64
C LYS A 256 8.27 -14.08 -17.65
N ASN A 257 7.82 -15.14 -18.33
CA ASN A 257 6.76 -15.05 -19.33
C ASN A 257 5.43 -14.64 -18.70
N ARG A 258 5.18 -15.03 -17.44
CA ARG A 258 3.98 -14.65 -16.69
C ARG A 258 3.98 -13.17 -16.32
N LEU A 259 5.13 -12.58 -15.96
CA LEU A 259 5.25 -11.13 -15.76
C LEU A 259 4.99 -10.36 -17.07
N TRP A 260 5.54 -10.83 -18.18
CA TRP A 260 5.25 -10.27 -19.50
C TRP A 260 3.76 -10.37 -19.86
N ALA A 261 3.15 -11.55 -19.65
CA ALA A 261 1.74 -11.78 -19.94
C ALA A 261 0.84 -10.87 -19.11
N TYR A 262 1.16 -10.65 -17.82
CA TYR A 262 0.46 -9.68 -16.98
C TYR A 262 0.51 -8.27 -17.58
N ILE A 263 1.70 -7.75 -17.89
CA ILE A 263 1.87 -6.41 -18.45
C ILE A 263 1.08 -6.27 -19.76
N GLU A 264 1.20 -7.26 -20.64
CA GLU A 264 0.57 -7.27 -21.95
C GLU A 264 -0.97 -7.30 -21.86
N ASP A 265 -1.52 -8.15 -20.99
CA ASP A 265 -2.97 -8.26 -20.80
C ASP A 265 -3.53 -7.00 -20.13
N THR A 266 -2.84 -6.47 -19.13
CA THR A 266 -3.25 -5.25 -18.42
C THR A 266 -3.26 -4.04 -19.35
N LEU A 267 -2.27 -3.90 -20.25
CA LEU A 267 -2.25 -2.82 -21.24
C LEU A 267 -3.40 -2.94 -22.24
N ALA A 268 -3.71 -4.17 -22.68
CA ALA A 268 -4.84 -4.41 -23.58
C ALA A 268 -6.19 -4.07 -22.93
N GLU A 269 -6.36 -4.38 -21.65
CA GLU A 269 -7.60 -4.11 -20.89
C GLU A 269 -7.76 -2.64 -20.52
N THR A 270 -6.66 -1.94 -20.22
CA THR A 270 -6.70 -0.50 -19.89
C THR A 270 -6.84 0.40 -21.11
N GLY A 271 -6.63 -0.13 -22.32
CA GLY A 271 -6.63 0.67 -23.55
C GLY A 271 -5.48 1.67 -23.63
N LEU A 272 -4.40 1.48 -22.85
CA LEU A 272 -3.21 2.33 -22.93
C LEU A 272 -2.48 2.08 -24.26
N GLU A 273 -2.55 3.06 -25.16
CA GLU A 273 -2.01 2.95 -26.53
C GLU A 273 -0.48 3.14 -26.63
N ASP A 274 0.21 3.40 -25.53
CA ASP A 274 1.67 3.57 -25.55
C ASP A 274 2.39 2.22 -25.74
N SER A 275 2.64 1.91 -27.01
CA SER A 275 3.37 0.73 -27.47
C SER A 275 4.79 0.59 -26.89
N SER A 276 5.36 1.64 -26.28
CA SER A 276 6.69 1.58 -25.65
C SER A 276 6.66 0.96 -24.25
N ILE A 277 5.51 0.92 -23.57
CA ILE A 277 5.41 0.45 -22.18
C ILE A 277 5.76 -1.04 -22.08
N LEU A 278 5.19 -1.87 -22.96
CA LEU A 278 5.38 -3.32 -22.94
C LEU A 278 6.86 -3.70 -23.14
N PRO A 279 7.56 -3.24 -24.21
CA PRO A 279 8.99 -3.51 -24.36
C PRO A 279 9.83 -2.98 -23.20
N ARG A 280 9.50 -1.80 -22.65
CA ARG A 280 10.26 -1.18 -21.55
C ARG A 280 10.14 -1.99 -20.26
N LEU A 281 8.91 -2.27 -19.80
CA LEU A 281 8.69 -2.98 -18.55
C LEU A 281 9.02 -4.47 -18.67
N GLY A 282 8.76 -5.08 -19.83
CA GLY A 282 9.10 -6.48 -20.07
C GLY A 282 10.60 -6.74 -20.08
N LYS A 283 11.38 -5.93 -20.83
CA LYS A 283 12.85 -6.05 -20.83
C LYS A 283 13.46 -5.76 -19.47
N GLU A 284 12.87 -4.83 -18.73
CA GLU A 284 13.30 -4.53 -17.37
C GLU A 284 13.04 -5.71 -16.41
N ALA A 285 11.91 -6.40 -16.56
CA ALA A 285 11.66 -7.63 -15.82
C ALA A 285 12.72 -8.70 -16.15
N ASP A 286 13.07 -8.88 -17.43
CA ASP A 286 14.11 -9.83 -17.85
C ASP A 286 15.47 -9.47 -17.21
N ARG A 287 15.85 -8.19 -17.28
CA ARG A 287 17.08 -7.66 -16.66
C ARG A 287 17.13 -7.92 -15.16
N LEU A 288 16.05 -7.62 -14.44
CA LEU A 288 15.97 -7.84 -12.99
C LEU A 288 16.15 -9.31 -12.62
N VAL A 289 15.51 -10.21 -13.37
CA VAL A 289 15.66 -11.64 -13.14
C VAL A 289 17.10 -12.09 -13.41
N ASP A 290 17.72 -11.60 -14.48
CA ASP A 290 19.11 -11.92 -14.78
C ASP A 290 20.07 -11.36 -13.73
N LEU A 291 19.79 -10.17 -13.18
CA LEU A 291 20.55 -9.59 -12.07
C LEU A 291 20.48 -10.45 -10.82
N PHE A 292 19.27 -10.82 -10.36
CA PHE A 292 19.11 -11.66 -9.17
C PHE A 292 19.66 -13.07 -9.38
N ASN A 293 19.57 -13.65 -10.58
CA ASN A 293 20.23 -14.92 -10.90
C ASN A 293 21.76 -14.80 -10.89
N SER A 294 22.32 -13.71 -11.45
CA SER A 294 23.77 -13.49 -11.46
C SER A 294 24.34 -13.29 -10.06
N GLY A 295 23.54 -12.72 -9.14
CA GLY A 295 23.91 -12.58 -7.74
C GLY A 295 24.17 -13.91 -7.02
N LEU A 296 23.66 -15.02 -7.55
CA LEU A 296 23.87 -16.35 -6.96
C LEU A 296 25.21 -17.00 -7.34
N HIS A 297 25.94 -16.44 -8.31
CA HIS A 297 27.04 -17.16 -8.98
C HIS A 297 28.37 -16.40 -9.04
N HIS A 298 28.44 -15.15 -8.58
CA HIS A 298 29.57 -14.26 -8.89
C HIS A 298 30.07 -13.37 -7.73
N ASP A 299 29.99 -13.81 -6.47
CA ASP A 299 30.44 -13.02 -5.31
C ASP A 299 29.92 -11.56 -5.38
N PRO A 300 28.59 -11.37 -5.26
CA PRO A 300 27.98 -10.09 -5.56
C PRO A 300 28.39 -9.04 -4.51
N GLY A 301 28.93 -7.90 -4.96
CA GLY A 301 29.10 -6.74 -4.09
C GLY A 301 27.76 -6.16 -3.63
N ARG A 302 27.73 -5.58 -2.42
CA ARG A 302 26.53 -4.99 -1.80
C ARG A 302 25.82 -3.99 -2.70
N GLU A 303 26.57 -3.08 -3.31
CA GLU A 303 26.05 -2.06 -4.24
C GLU A 303 25.25 -2.68 -5.40
N LYS A 304 25.70 -3.81 -5.95
CA LYS A 304 25.02 -4.50 -7.04
C LYS A 304 23.69 -5.11 -6.59
N VAL A 305 23.66 -5.69 -5.39
CA VAL A 305 22.44 -6.28 -4.81
C VAL A 305 21.44 -5.20 -4.44
N GLU A 306 21.88 -4.16 -3.74
CA GLU A 306 21.05 -3.00 -3.38
C GLU A 306 20.51 -2.29 -4.62
N GLY A 307 21.35 -2.12 -5.66
CA GLY A 307 20.92 -1.59 -6.96
C GLY A 307 19.86 -2.45 -7.64
N ALA A 308 19.96 -3.79 -7.58
CA ALA A 308 18.93 -4.67 -8.10
C ALA A 308 17.60 -4.54 -7.33
N PHE A 309 17.65 -4.37 -6.00
CA PHE A 309 16.46 -4.13 -5.19
C PHE A 309 15.84 -2.75 -5.42
N ARG A 310 16.64 -1.70 -5.60
CA ARG A 310 16.17 -0.38 -6.04
C ARG A 310 15.40 -0.48 -7.35
N ASP A 311 16.02 -1.12 -8.34
CA ASP A 311 15.43 -1.22 -9.67
C ASP A 311 14.15 -2.08 -9.61
N LEU A 312 14.12 -3.13 -8.77
CA LEU A 312 12.92 -3.92 -8.50
C LEU A 312 11.79 -3.07 -7.91
N VAL A 313 12.08 -2.21 -6.92
CA VAL A 313 11.09 -1.32 -6.29
C VAL A 313 10.47 -0.38 -7.33
N ILE A 314 11.31 0.23 -8.16
CA ILE A 314 10.87 1.13 -9.23
C ILE A 314 10.02 0.38 -10.26
N TRP A 315 10.46 -0.81 -10.67
CA TRP A 315 9.74 -1.62 -11.64
C TRP A 315 8.39 -2.10 -11.11
N LEU A 316 8.33 -2.59 -9.87
CA LEU A 316 7.09 -3.08 -9.26
C LEU A 316 6.04 -1.98 -9.13
N THR A 317 6.46 -0.81 -8.65
CA THR A 317 5.59 0.36 -8.54
C THR A 317 4.96 0.66 -9.90
N LYS A 318 5.77 0.73 -10.96
CA LYS A 318 5.29 0.98 -12.34
C LYS A 318 4.39 -0.13 -12.87
N ALA A 319 4.74 -1.40 -12.63
CA ALA A 319 3.99 -2.54 -13.13
C ALA A 319 2.59 -2.64 -12.50
N ILE A 320 2.49 -2.44 -11.18
CA ILE A 320 1.21 -2.44 -10.47
C ILE A 320 0.38 -1.21 -10.86
N GLN A 321 1.02 -0.05 -11.05
CA GLN A 321 0.35 1.19 -11.43
C GLN A 321 -0.21 1.21 -12.87
N ILE A 322 0.14 0.26 -13.74
CA ILE A 322 -0.53 0.11 -15.06
C ILE A 322 -2.04 -0.06 -14.83
N SER A 323 -2.42 -0.93 -13.90
CA SER A 323 -3.80 -1.04 -13.43
C SER A 323 -3.84 -1.60 -12.01
N PRO A 324 -3.96 -0.72 -11.00
CA PRO A 324 -4.12 -1.15 -9.62
C PRO A 324 -5.34 -2.07 -9.43
N THR A 325 -6.43 -1.83 -10.17
CA THR A 325 -7.64 -2.65 -10.11
C THR A 325 -7.40 -4.07 -10.60
N HIS A 326 -6.68 -4.28 -11.72
CA HIS A 326 -6.37 -5.63 -12.20
C HIS A 326 -5.34 -6.34 -11.31
N ALA A 327 -4.44 -5.59 -10.67
CA ALA A 327 -3.50 -6.16 -9.73
C ALA A 327 -4.22 -6.67 -8.47
N ARG A 328 -5.22 -5.95 -7.95
CA ARG A 328 -5.89 -6.29 -6.69
C ARG A 328 -6.84 -7.48 -6.84
N LYS A 329 -6.69 -8.46 -5.95
CA LYS A 329 -7.56 -9.64 -5.82
C LYS A 329 -8.09 -9.70 -4.39
N ALA A 330 -9.18 -8.97 -4.12
CA ALA A 330 -9.65 -8.62 -2.78
C ALA A 330 -9.85 -9.79 -1.79
N TYR A 331 -10.10 -11.01 -2.31
CA TYR A 331 -10.33 -12.20 -1.49
C TYR A 331 -9.14 -13.17 -1.46
N LEU A 332 -8.23 -13.07 -2.43
CA LEU A 332 -7.18 -14.08 -2.64
C LEU A 332 -6.24 -14.18 -1.43
N ALA A 333 -5.92 -13.06 -0.80
CA ALA A 333 -5.05 -13.03 0.37
C ALA A 333 -5.65 -13.74 1.61
N TYR A 334 -6.98 -13.89 1.64
CA TYR A 334 -7.76 -14.35 2.80
C TYR A 334 -8.47 -15.68 2.54
N GLU A 335 -8.32 -16.28 1.35
CA GLU A 335 -9.05 -17.47 0.91
C GLU A 335 -8.89 -18.66 1.88
N ASN A 336 -7.68 -18.86 2.41
CA ASN A 336 -7.43 -19.92 3.39
C ASN A 336 -8.19 -19.71 4.70
N ASP A 337 -8.21 -18.48 5.23
CA ASP A 337 -8.85 -18.15 6.50
C ASP A 337 -10.37 -18.21 6.37
N ILE A 338 -10.90 -17.68 5.27
CA ILE A 338 -12.31 -17.80 4.88
C ILE A 338 -12.70 -19.28 4.74
N GLY A 339 -11.92 -20.07 4.01
CA GLY A 339 -12.19 -21.49 3.79
C GLY A 339 -12.09 -22.34 5.06
N GLN A 340 -11.22 -21.99 6.00
CA GLN A 340 -11.17 -22.64 7.32
C GLN A 340 -12.39 -22.27 8.17
N PHE A 341 -12.79 -21.00 8.18
CA PHE A 341 -13.98 -20.55 8.90
C PHE A 341 -15.26 -21.22 8.38
N MET A 342 -15.42 -21.28 7.05
CA MET A 342 -16.58 -21.95 6.42
C MET A 342 -16.64 -23.44 6.78
N ARG A 343 -15.51 -24.14 6.77
CA ARG A 343 -15.44 -25.55 7.21
C ARG A 343 -15.88 -25.73 8.66
N ARG A 344 -15.37 -24.90 9.57
CA ARG A 344 -15.77 -24.93 11.00
C ARG A 344 -17.27 -24.72 11.19
N ILE A 345 -17.90 -23.81 10.43
CA ILE A 345 -19.35 -23.60 10.51
C ILE A 345 -20.12 -24.84 10.05
N VAL A 346 -19.72 -25.46 8.94
CA VAL A 346 -20.37 -26.67 8.43
C VAL A 346 -20.25 -27.82 9.43
N ASP A 347 -19.05 -28.01 9.98
CA ASP A 347 -18.78 -29.08 10.94
C ASP A 347 -19.48 -28.85 12.29
N SER A 348 -19.77 -27.60 12.67
CA SER A 348 -20.51 -27.25 13.90
C SER A 348 -22.03 -27.42 13.79
N LYS A 349 -22.55 -27.65 12.57
CA LYS A 349 -23.98 -27.86 12.28
C LYS A 349 -24.34 -29.33 12.04
N LEU A 350 -23.35 -30.23 12.09
CA LEU A 350 -23.49 -31.68 12.15
C LEU A 350 -23.20 -32.15 13.58
#